data_AF-A0A7S3FM85-F1
#
_entry.id   AF-A0A7S3FM85-F1
#
_cell.length_a   1.000
_cell.length_b   1.000
_cell.length_c   1.000
_cell.angle_alpha   90.00
_cell.angle_beta   90.00
_cell.angle_gamma   90.00
#
_symmetry.space_group_name_H-M   'P 1'
#
loop_
_entity.id
_entity.type
_entity.pdbx_description
1 polymer ?
#
loop_
_entity_poly.entity_id
_entity_poly.type
_entity_poly.pdbx_seq_one_letter_code
_entity_poly.pdbx_strand_id
1 'polypeptide(L)'
;ILRRLKEVGVDLEGKIEVEAVTDPDAWESEYNLQNGAAFGLAHGLDQLGWFRPRNKDESRCGVYYVGASTHPGNGVPLVFKSARLVCERILEDLGPSANE
;
A
#
# COMPACT_ATOMS: atom_id res chain seq x y z
N ILE A 1 -2.28 25.38 -1.76
CA ILE A 1 -2.69 25.18 -0.34
C ILE A 1 -2.69 26.50 0.42
N LEU A 2 -1.59 27.26 0.39
CA LEU A 2 -1.44 28.56 1.07
C LEU A 2 -2.59 29.55 0.80
N ARG A 3 -2.99 29.73 -0.47
CA ARG A 3 -4.15 30.56 -0.82
C ARG A 3 -5.43 30.16 -0.08
N ARG A 4 -5.76 28.84 -0.03
CA ARG A 4 -6.95 28.33 0.68
C ARG A 4 -6.84 28.54 2.19
N LEU A 5 -5.64 28.40 2.77
CA LEU A 5 -5.42 28.67 4.19
C LEU A 5 -5.64 30.16 4.52
N LYS A 6 -5.20 31.05 3.64
CA LYS A 6 -5.40 32.49 3.75
C LYS A 6 -6.89 32.86 3.71
N GLU A 7 -7.68 32.20 2.84
CA GLU A 7 -9.14 32.37 2.75
C GLU A 7 -9.87 32.02 4.07
N VAL A 8 -9.32 31.10 4.88
CA VAL A 8 -9.86 30.76 6.21
C VAL A 8 -9.18 31.50 7.37
N GLY A 9 -8.41 32.56 7.07
CA GLY A 9 -7.78 33.44 8.06
C GLY A 9 -6.38 33.02 8.54
N VAL A 10 -5.75 32.04 7.89
CA VAL A 10 -4.42 31.52 8.26
C VAL A 10 -3.40 31.90 7.19
N ASP A 11 -2.63 32.97 7.44
CA ASP A 11 -1.53 33.40 6.54
C ASP A 11 -0.18 32.82 7.00
N LEU A 12 0.38 31.92 6.20
CA LEU A 12 1.64 31.22 6.45
C LEU A 12 2.73 31.53 5.43
N GLU A 13 2.45 32.23 4.33
CA GLU A 13 3.38 32.34 3.19
C GLU A 13 4.72 32.98 3.60
N GLY A 14 4.69 34.06 4.38
CA GLY A 14 5.90 34.69 4.93
C GLY A 14 6.48 34.02 6.17
N LYS A 15 6.00 32.83 6.57
CA LYS A 15 6.41 32.10 7.78
C LYS A 15 7.01 30.72 7.46
N ILE A 16 7.19 30.38 6.19
CA ILE A 16 7.76 29.10 5.76
C ILE A 16 9.28 29.20 5.84
N GLU A 17 9.89 28.44 6.74
CA GLU A 17 11.36 28.32 6.85
C GLU A 17 11.91 27.22 5.93
N VAL A 18 11.13 26.15 5.72
CA VAL A 18 11.50 24.99 4.91
C VAL A 18 10.26 24.47 4.20
N GLU A 19 10.41 24.13 2.92
CA GLU A 19 9.39 23.45 2.12
C GLU A 19 9.99 22.21 1.46
N ALA A 20 9.25 21.11 1.52
CA ALA A 20 9.54 19.90 0.76
C ALA A 20 8.25 19.48 0.05
N VAL A 21 8.37 19.15 -1.24
CA VAL A 21 7.27 18.73 -2.08
C VAL A 21 7.60 17.34 -2.62
N THR A 22 6.68 16.41 -2.40
CA THR A 22 6.74 15.07 -2.98
C THR A 22 5.48 14.89 -3.80
N ASP A 23 5.64 14.90 -5.13
CA ASP A 23 4.56 14.76 -6.09
C ASP A 23 4.40 13.30 -6.55
N PRO A 24 3.41 12.95 -7.38
CA PRO A 24 3.21 11.57 -7.82
C PRO A 24 4.42 10.95 -8.53
N ASP A 25 5.18 11.73 -9.31
CA ASP A 25 6.36 11.24 -10.03
C ASP A 25 7.51 10.93 -9.05
N ALA A 26 7.68 11.78 -8.03
CA ALA A 26 8.60 11.51 -6.92
C ALA A 26 8.18 10.26 -6.14
N TRP A 27 6.89 10.08 -5.83
CA TRP A 27 6.40 8.86 -5.17
C TRP A 27 6.62 7.60 -6.00
N GLU A 28 6.40 7.66 -7.31
CA GLU A 28 6.62 6.55 -8.21
C GLU A 28 8.10 6.16 -8.28
N SER A 29 8.99 7.14 -8.45
CA SER A 29 10.43 6.90 -8.55
C SER A 29 11.07 6.48 -7.22
N GLU A 30 10.67 7.06 -6.09
CA GLU A 30 11.25 6.76 -4.78
C GLU A 30 10.77 5.44 -4.18
N TYR A 31 9.48 5.13 -4.36
CA TYR A 31 8.84 4.00 -3.67
C TYR A 31 8.36 2.89 -4.62
N ASN A 32 8.64 3.02 -5.92
CA ASN A 32 8.16 2.09 -6.94
C ASN A 32 6.62 1.93 -6.89
N LEU A 33 5.93 3.04 -6.64
CA LEU A 33 4.47 3.10 -6.58
C LEU A 33 3.92 3.47 -7.94
N GLN A 34 3.30 2.52 -8.63
CA GLN A 34 2.68 2.76 -9.94
C GLN A 34 1.77 4.01 -9.90
N ASN A 35 2.00 4.96 -10.80
CA ASN A 35 1.28 6.24 -10.89
C ASN A 35 1.35 7.11 -9.62
N GLY A 36 2.38 6.92 -8.77
CA GLY A 36 2.50 7.60 -7.47
C GLY A 36 1.38 7.26 -6.48
N ALA A 37 0.72 6.11 -6.64
CA ALA A 37 -0.49 5.78 -5.88
C ALA A 37 -0.20 5.47 -4.40
N ALA A 38 -0.46 6.46 -3.53
CA ALA A 38 -0.21 6.36 -2.09
C ALA A 38 -0.91 5.19 -1.37
N PHE A 39 -2.02 4.69 -1.94
CA PHE A 39 -2.83 3.63 -1.36
C PHE A 39 -2.97 2.40 -2.28
N GLY A 40 -2.14 2.30 -3.32
CA GLY A 40 -2.24 1.23 -4.31
C GLY A 40 -3.52 1.30 -5.12
N LEU A 41 -4.18 0.15 -5.31
CA LEU A 41 -5.43 0.04 -6.08
C LEU A 41 -6.54 0.95 -5.50
N ALA A 42 -7.35 1.51 -6.40
CA ALA A 42 -8.44 2.40 -6.05
C ALA A 42 -9.55 1.69 -5.25
N HIS A 43 -10.51 2.47 -4.77
CA HIS A 43 -11.67 2.00 -4.00
C HIS A 43 -12.92 1.84 -4.87
N GLY A 44 -12.73 1.45 -6.14
CA GLY A 44 -13.82 1.00 -6.99
C GLY A 44 -14.42 -0.30 -6.44
N LEU A 45 -15.71 -0.54 -6.64
CA LEU A 45 -16.37 -1.77 -6.16
C LEU A 45 -15.72 -3.04 -6.73
N ASP A 46 -15.16 -2.94 -7.93
CA ASP A 46 -14.41 -3.96 -8.65
C ASP A 46 -12.96 -4.12 -8.18
N GLN A 47 -12.47 -3.24 -7.29
CA GLN A 47 -11.10 -3.26 -6.74
C GLN A 47 -11.09 -3.43 -5.21
N LEU A 48 -12.20 -3.92 -4.64
CA LEU A 48 -12.39 -4.07 -3.20
C LEU A 48 -12.64 -5.52 -2.78
N GLY A 49 -12.33 -5.80 -1.51
CA GLY A 49 -12.66 -7.05 -0.83
C GLY A 49 -12.14 -8.29 -1.58
N TRP A 50 -13.07 -9.08 -2.11
CA TRP A 50 -12.77 -10.32 -2.84
C TRP A 50 -12.06 -10.08 -4.18
N PHE A 51 -12.26 -8.92 -4.80
CA PHE A 51 -11.66 -8.59 -6.10
C PHE A 51 -10.24 -8.05 -5.98
N ARG A 52 -9.72 -7.89 -4.76
CA ARG A 52 -8.30 -7.59 -4.54
C ARG A 52 -7.44 -8.78 -4.99
N PRO A 53 -6.27 -8.54 -5.59
CA PRO A 53 -5.30 -9.59 -5.88
C PRO A 53 -5.02 -10.47 -4.66
N ARG A 54 -5.03 -11.78 -4.85
CA ARG A 54 -4.80 -12.76 -3.78
C ARG A 54 -3.36 -12.70 -3.28
N ASN A 55 -3.15 -13.15 -2.04
CA ASN A 55 -1.82 -13.20 -1.43
C ASN A 55 -0.89 -14.31 -1.98
N LYS A 56 -1.39 -15.17 -2.86
CA LYS A 56 -0.66 -16.29 -3.48
C LYS A 56 -0.91 -16.26 -4.99
N ASP A 57 0.15 -16.43 -5.77
CA ASP A 57 0.07 -16.53 -7.23
C ASP A 57 -0.65 -17.83 -7.62
N GLU A 58 -1.54 -17.73 -8.61
CA GLU A 58 -2.37 -18.85 -9.08
C GLU A 58 -1.64 -19.76 -10.06
N SER A 59 -0.60 -19.23 -10.70
CA SER A 59 0.16 -19.88 -11.77
C SER A 59 1.55 -20.32 -11.33
N ARG A 60 2.14 -19.64 -10.34
CA ARG A 60 3.51 -19.87 -9.88
C ARG A 60 3.51 -20.38 -8.44
N CYS A 61 3.97 -21.62 -8.26
CA CYS A 61 4.16 -22.19 -6.93
C CYS A 61 5.26 -21.43 -6.17
N GLY A 62 5.04 -21.19 -4.87
CA GLY A 62 5.99 -20.50 -4.00
C GLY A 62 6.08 -18.98 -4.18
N VAL A 63 5.19 -18.37 -4.97
CA VAL A 63 5.12 -16.91 -5.15
C VAL A 63 3.94 -16.32 -4.37
N TYR A 64 4.24 -15.28 -3.60
CA TYR A 64 3.28 -14.63 -2.71
C TYR A 64 3.31 -13.11 -2.87
N TYR A 65 2.18 -12.48 -2.61
CA TYR A 65 2.02 -11.03 -2.68
C TYR A 65 1.53 -10.48 -1.34
N VAL A 66 2.21 -9.45 -0.85
CA VAL A 66 1.93 -8.78 0.41
C VAL A 66 1.82 -7.27 0.19
N GLY A 67 0.96 -6.61 0.96
CA GLY A 67 0.90 -5.15 1.01
C GLY A 67 -0.43 -4.55 0.57
N ALA A 68 -0.45 -3.23 0.41
CA ALA A 68 -1.68 -2.44 0.27
C ALA A 68 -2.49 -2.76 -1.00
N SER A 69 -1.82 -3.20 -2.07
CA SER A 69 -2.46 -3.56 -3.35
C SER A 69 -2.98 -4.99 -3.38
N THR A 70 -2.83 -5.76 -2.30
CA THR A 70 -3.28 -7.15 -2.22
C THR A 70 -4.41 -7.30 -1.20
N HIS A 71 -5.04 -8.46 -1.15
CA HIS A 71 -5.99 -8.78 -0.10
C HIS A 71 -5.32 -8.66 1.28
N PRO A 72 -5.95 -8.02 2.27
CA PRO A 72 -7.32 -7.51 2.30
C PRO A 72 -7.51 -6.05 1.81
N GLY A 73 -6.43 -5.27 1.65
CA GLY A 73 -6.51 -3.90 1.16
C GLY A 73 -5.42 -2.98 1.72
N ASN A 74 -5.63 -1.66 1.56
CA ASN A 74 -4.69 -0.60 1.92
C ASN A 74 -4.88 -0.07 3.35
N GLY A 75 -3.85 0.60 3.87
CA GLY A 75 -3.81 1.14 5.23
C GLY A 75 -3.01 0.25 6.18
N VAL A 76 -2.32 0.87 7.14
CA VAL A 76 -1.33 0.20 8.00
C VAL A 76 -1.86 -1.10 8.64
N PRO A 77 -3.07 -1.13 9.25
CA PRO A 77 -3.57 -2.37 9.84
C PRO A 77 -3.83 -3.48 8.81
N LEU A 78 -4.31 -3.13 7.61
CA LEU A 78 -4.60 -4.10 6.55
C LEU A 78 -3.34 -4.65 5.90
N VAL A 79 -2.29 -3.83 5.79
CA VAL A 79 -0.96 -4.27 5.35
C VAL A 79 -0.38 -5.31 6.32
N PHE A 80 -0.46 -5.07 7.63
CA PHE A 80 -0.03 -6.07 8.62
C PHE A 80 -0.86 -7.35 8.55
N LYS A 81 -2.17 -7.23 8.33
CA LYS A 81 -3.04 -8.40 8.14
C LYS A 81 -2.67 -9.19 6.87
N SER A 82 -2.37 -8.50 5.76
CA SER A 82 -1.85 -9.11 4.53
C SER A 82 -0.54 -9.88 4.80
N ALA A 83 0.39 -9.29 5.55
CA ALA A 83 1.65 -9.95 5.89
C ALA A 83 1.44 -11.23 6.69
N ARG A 84 0.56 -11.18 7.72
CA ARG A 84 0.18 -12.37 8.50
C ARG A 84 -0.39 -13.47 7.59
N LEU A 85 -1.32 -13.11 6.72
CA LEU A 85 -1.97 -14.04 5.79
C LEU A 85 -1.00 -14.70 4.81
N VAL A 86 0.03 -13.96 4.37
CA VAL A 86 1.11 -14.52 3.54
C VAL A 86 1.97 -15.49 4.36
N CYS A 87 2.38 -15.12 5.58
CA CYS A 87 3.17 -16.00 6.44
C CYS A 87 2.44 -17.32 6.73
N GLU A 88 1.15 -17.27 7.07
CA GLU A 88 0.31 -18.46 7.30
C GLU A 88 0.32 -19.37 6.06
N ARG A 89 0.13 -18.81 4.86
CA ARG A 89 0.15 -19.59 3.60
C ARG A 89 1.52 -20.20 3.29
N ILE A 90 2.60 -19.46 3.54
CA ILE A 90 3.96 -19.99 3.36
C ILE A 90 4.18 -21.20 4.27
N LEU A 91 3.78 -21.11 5.54
CA LEU A 91 3.90 -22.21 6.50
C LEU A 91 3.05 -23.42 6.10
N GLU A 92 1.83 -23.19 5.61
CA GLU A 92 0.97 -24.25 5.08
C GLU A 92 1.60 -24.95 3.87
N ASP A 93 2.17 -24.20 2.93
CA ASP A 93 2.82 -24.73 1.73
C ASP A 93 4.12 -25.50 2.01
N LEU A 94 4.88 -25.08 3.03
CA LEU A 94 6.10 -25.78 3.46
C LEU A 94 5.80 -27.07 4.24
N GLY A 95 4.58 -27.22 4.75
CA GLY A 95 4.17 -28.32 5.63
C GLY A 95 4.90 -28.30 6.99
N PRO A 96 4.55 -29.20 7.94
CA PRO A 96 5.46 -29.49 9.02
C PRO A 96 6.76 -29.99 8.39
N SER A 97 7.89 -29.34 8.68
CA SER A 97 9.19 -29.94 8.45
C SER A 97 9.13 -31.35 9.02
N ALA A 98 9.13 -32.35 8.15
CA ALA A 98 9.26 -33.73 8.56
C ALA A 98 10.44 -33.79 9.53
N ASN A 99 10.16 -34.25 10.75
CA ASN A 99 11.10 -34.42 11.85
C ASN A 99 12.57 -34.54 11.43
N GLU A 100 13.42 -33.72 12.03
CA GLU A 100 14.75 -34.13 12.46
C GLU A 100 14.85 -33.94 13.97
#